data_AF-A0A1Z5J569-F1
#
_entry.id   AF-A0A1Z5J569-F1
#
_cell.length_a   1.000
_cell.length_b   1.000
_cell.length_c   1.000
_cell.angle_alpha   90.00
_cell.angle_beta   90.00
_cell.angle_gamma   90.00
#
_symmetry.space_group_name_H-M   'P 1'
#
loop_
_entity.id
_entity.type
_entity.pdbx_description
1 polymer ?
#
loop_
_entity_poly.entity_id
_entity_poly.type
_entity_poly.pdbx_seq_one_letter_code
_entity_poly.pdbx_strand_id
1 'polypeptide(L)'
;MPIDKSKIDFSNYADAKRAILIQLQQWRWRISNVEEAVRKRSDFDAVIEVNHQLRLAIRDSYQANQRLSRREPMAAQRLHRRYLQVLLDLSSQIVSIPSKSMAYDDLIGFKDHLLQAIDYIDDTLPKKEND
;
A
#
# COMPACT_ATOMS: atom_id res chain seq x y z
N MET A 1 -17.90 -5.59 -8.19
CA MET A 1 -17.94 -5.77 -6.72
C MET A 1 -16.57 -5.37 -6.16
N PRO A 2 -16.45 -4.35 -5.30
CA PRO A 2 -15.20 -4.19 -4.58
C PRO A 2 -15.23 -5.21 -3.44
N ILE A 3 -14.34 -6.19 -3.51
CA ILE A 3 -14.24 -7.19 -2.46
C ILE A 3 -13.74 -6.48 -1.20
N ASP A 4 -14.50 -6.54 -0.12
CA ASP A 4 -14.08 -6.26 1.26
C ASP A 4 -12.91 -7.20 1.64
N LYS A 5 -11.73 -6.93 1.08
CA LYS A 5 -10.46 -7.62 1.35
C LYS A 5 -9.50 -6.74 2.13
N SER A 6 -10.01 -5.69 2.78
CA SER A 6 -9.20 -4.83 3.64
C SER A 6 -8.63 -5.60 4.82
N LYS A 7 -9.36 -6.59 5.36
CA LYS A 7 -8.93 -7.40 6.49
C LYS A 7 -8.08 -8.61 6.02
N ILE A 8 -6.87 -8.70 6.53
CA ILE A 8 -5.95 -9.81 6.30
C ILE A 8 -6.14 -10.84 7.42
N ASP A 9 -6.20 -12.12 7.05
CA ASP A 9 -6.16 -13.22 8.00
C ASP A 9 -4.69 -13.54 8.33
N PHE A 10 -4.33 -13.43 9.60
CA PHE A 10 -2.99 -13.68 10.12
C PHE A 10 -2.79 -15.08 10.70
N SER A 11 -3.84 -15.91 10.69
CA SER A 11 -3.81 -17.29 11.20
C SER A 11 -2.72 -18.14 10.52
N ASN A 12 -2.46 -17.87 9.24
CA ASN A 12 -1.36 -18.46 8.47
C ASN A 12 -0.41 -17.36 7.98
N TYR A 13 0.84 -17.42 8.44
CA TYR A 13 1.87 -16.44 8.07
C TYR A 13 2.09 -16.34 6.56
N ALA A 14 2.15 -17.47 5.85
CA ALA A 14 2.45 -17.48 4.41
C ALA A 14 1.29 -16.87 3.61
N ASP A 15 0.05 -17.19 3.97
CA ASP A 15 -1.13 -16.65 3.33
C ASP A 15 -1.31 -15.16 3.65
N ALA A 16 -1.05 -14.75 4.90
CA ALA A 16 -1.08 -13.35 5.32
C ALA A 16 -0.05 -12.52 4.54
N LYS A 17 1.20 -12.99 4.47
CA LYS A 17 2.27 -12.34 3.72
C LYS A 17 1.88 -12.20 2.25
N ARG A 18 1.40 -13.29 1.64
CA ARG A 18 0.96 -13.29 0.25
C ARG A 18 -0.19 -12.32 0.01
N ALA A 19 -1.19 -12.28 0.90
CA ALA A 19 -2.32 -11.38 0.79
C ALA A 19 -1.90 -9.90 0.85
N ILE A 20 -0.98 -9.56 1.77
CA ILE A 20 -0.39 -8.21 1.86
C ILE A 20 0.33 -7.85 0.56
N LEU A 21 1.20 -8.73 0.07
CA LEU A 21 1.96 -8.48 -1.17
C LEU A 21 1.04 -8.31 -2.38
N ILE A 22 0.01 -9.14 -2.52
CA ILE A 22 -0.99 -9.01 -3.59
C ILE A 22 -1.69 -7.66 -3.49
N GLN A 23 -2.07 -7.22 -2.29
CA GLN A 23 -2.74 -5.94 -2.10
C GLN A 23 -1.85 -4.76 -2.49
N LEU A 24 -0.59 -4.73 -2.03
CA LEU A 24 0.36 -3.68 -2.40
C LEU A 24 0.65 -3.67 -3.91
N GLN A 25 0.78 -4.85 -4.54
CA GLN A 25 0.94 -4.97 -5.98
C GLN A 25 -0.29 -4.49 -6.77
N GLN A 26 -1.50 -4.73 -6.27
CA GLN A 26 -2.73 -4.21 -6.88
C GLN A 26 -2.75 -2.68 -6.86
N TRP A 27 -2.34 -2.05 -5.77
CA TRP A 27 -2.21 -0.59 -5.70
C TRP A 27 -1.17 -0.06 -6.69
N ARG A 28 0.00 -0.68 -6.76
CA ARG A 28 1.04 -0.35 -7.74
C ARG A 28 0.54 -0.47 -9.19
N TRP A 29 -0.21 -1.53 -9.49
CA TRP A 29 -0.76 -1.76 -10.82
C TRP A 29 -1.79 -0.68 -11.20
N ARG A 30 -2.67 -0.29 -10.26
CA ARG A 30 -3.62 0.83 -10.47
C ARG A 30 -2.91 2.13 -10.81
N ILE A 31 -1.85 2.47 -10.07
CA ILE A 31 -1.04 3.67 -10.37
C ILE A 31 -0.44 3.58 -11.76
N SER A 32 0.14 2.43 -12.12
CA SER A 32 0.81 2.27 -13.41
C SER A 32 -0.16 2.40 -14.59
N ASN A 33 -1.40 1.91 -14.44
CA ASN A 33 -2.44 2.10 -15.47
C ASN A 33 -2.82 3.58 -15.67
N VAL A 34 -2.92 4.34 -14.57
CA VAL A 34 -3.22 5.77 -14.64
C VAL A 34 -2.04 6.56 -15.19
N GLU A 35 -0.82 6.22 -14.79
CA GLU A 35 0.41 6.80 -15.34
C GLU A 35 0.43 6.67 -16.88
N GLU A 36 0.09 5.49 -17.40
CA GLU A 36 -0.02 5.25 -18.83
C GLU A 36 -1.16 6.06 -19.48
N ALA A 37 -2.32 6.17 -18.82
CA ALA A 37 -3.45 6.97 -19.29
C ALA A 37 -3.11 8.47 -19.36
N VAL A 38 -2.43 9.01 -18.35
CA VAL A 38 -1.96 10.41 -18.31
C VAL A 38 -0.96 10.66 -19.43
N ARG A 39 0.04 9.78 -19.60
CA ARG A 39 1.03 9.93 -20.68
C ARG A 39 0.41 9.91 -22.07
N LYS A 40 -0.62 9.09 -22.28
CA LYS A 40 -1.27 8.94 -23.60
C LYS A 40 -2.35 9.99 -23.88
N ARG A 41 -3.08 10.45 -22.86
CA ARG A 41 -4.33 11.23 -23.04
C ARG A 41 -4.40 12.51 -22.20
N SER A 42 -3.38 12.82 -21.39
CA SER A 42 -3.40 13.93 -20.43
C SER A 42 -4.62 13.89 -19.49
N ASP A 43 -5.05 12.68 -19.13
CA ASP A 43 -6.19 12.45 -18.25
C ASP A 43 -5.78 12.60 -16.78
N PHE A 44 -5.66 13.84 -16.35
CA PHE A 44 -5.31 14.19 -14.97
C PHE A 44 -6.46 13.98 -13.97
N ASP A 45 -7.69 13.82 -14.44
CA ASP A 45 -8.84 13.57 -13.57
C ASP A 45 -8.78 12.13 -13.02
N ALA A 46 -8.33 11.16 -13.83
CA ALA A 46 -8.05 9.80 -13.39
C ALA A 46 -6.98 9.72 -12.27
N VAL A 47 -5.99 10.63 -12.27
CA VAL A 47 -4.96 10.73 -11.22
C VAL A 47 -5.56 11.11 -9.88
N ILE A 48 -6.40 12.14 -9.87
CA ILE A 48 -7.06 12.63 -8.66
C ILE A 48 -7.97 11.54 -8.09
N GLU A 49 -8.74 10.87 -8.95
CA GLU A 49 -9.61 9.77 -8.54
C GLU A 49 -8.83 8.61 -7.92
N VAL A 50 -7.76 8.14 -8.58
CA VAL A 50 -6.97 7.02 -8.05
C VAL A 50 -6.24 7.40 -6.77
N ASN A 51 -5.72 8.62 -6.66
CA ASN A 51 -5.12 9.11 -5.43
C ASN A 51 -6.14 9.09 -4.26
N HIS A 52 -7.36 9.58 -4.50
CA HIS A 52 -8.43 9.52 -3.51
C HIS A 52 -8.82 8.07 -3.14
N GLN A 53 -8.99 7.18 -4.12
CA GLN A 53 -9.31 5.78 -3.89
C GLN A 53 -8.22 5.05 -3.11
N LEU A 54 -6.95 5.31 -3.38
CA LEU A 54 -5.82 4.73 -2.66
C LEU A 54 -5.80 5.20 -1.21
N ARG A 55 -6.05 6.50 -0.95
CA ARG A 55 -6.18 7.04 0.40
C ARG A 55 -7.25 6.32 1.22
N LEU A 56 -8.44 6.15 0.64
CA LEU A 56 -9.51 5.40 1.27
C LEU A 56 -9.10 3.94 1.51
N ALA A 57 -8.55 3.26 0.50
CA ALA A 57 -8.15 1.87 0.61
C ALA A 57 -7.08 1.62 1.70
N ILE A 58 -6.09 2.51 1.82
CA ILE A 58 -5.05 2.44 2.85
C ILE A 58 -5.66 2.64 4.23
N ARG A 59 -6.50 3.66 4.38
CA ARG A 59 -7.20 3.95 5.64
C ARG A 59 -8.09 2.77 6.07
N ASP A 60 -8.88 2.24 5.16
CA ASP A 60 -9.79 1.12 5.42
C ASP A 60 -9.01 -0.13 5.80
N SER A 61 -7.89 -0.39 5.12
CA SER A 61 -6.98 -1.49 5.45
C SER A 61 -6.34 -1.30 6.81
N TYR A 62 -5.92 -0.08 7.16
CA TYR A 62 -5.37 0.20 8.47
C TYR A 62 -6.40 -0.05 9.57
N GLN A 63 -7.60 0.52 9.43
CA GLN A 63 -8.68 0.37 10.41
C GLN A 63 -9.12 -1.10 10.55
N ALA A 64 -9.26 -1.83 9.45
CA ALA A 64 -9.66 -3.24 9.45
C ALA A 64 -8.62 -4.16 10.14
N ASN A 65 -7.33 -3.81 10.03
CA ASN A 65 -6.24 -4.60 10.59
C ASN A 65 -5.66 -4.04 11.89
N GLN A 66 -6.18 -2.96 12.48
CA GLN A 66 -5.63 -2.40 13.72
C GLN A 66 -5.56 -3.40 14.87
N ARG A 67 -6.50 -4.34 14.91
CA ARG A 67 -6.59 -5.36 15.96
C ARG A 67 -6.14 -6.71 15.43
N LEU A 68 -5.11 -7.27 16.06
CA LEU A 68 -4.70 -8.65 15.87
C LEU A 68 -5.13 -9.48 17.09
N SER A 69 -5.51 -10.73 16.85
CA SER A 69 -5.73 -11.69 17.93
C SER A 69 -4.41 -11.91 18.70
N ARG A 70 -4.45 -11.84 20.04
CA ARG A 70 -3.26 -12.10 20.89
C ARG A 70 -2.79 -13.56 20.84
N ARG A 71 -3.57 -14.44 20.22
CA ARG A 71 -3.28 -15.88 20.08
C ARG A 71 -2.41 -16.21 18.87
N GLU A 72 -2.16 -15.24 17.99
CA GLU A 72 -1.35 -15.48 16.78
C GLU A 72 0.12 -15.75 17.11
N PRO A 73 0.81 -16.58 16.30
CA PRO A 73 2.24 -16.82 16.43
C PRO A 73 3.06 -15.53 16.40
N MET A 74 4.20 -15.49 17.11
CA MET A 74 5.07 -14.31 17.16
C MET A 74 5.51 -13.81 15.78
N ALA A 75 5.72 -14.71 14.82
CA ALA A 75 6.04 -14.34 13.43
C ALA A 75 4.89 -13.58 12.74
N ALA A 76 3.64 -14.02 12.94
CA ALA A 76 2.46 -13.34 12.43
C ALA A 76 2.25 -11.98 13.11
N GLN A 77 2.52 -11.87 14.41
CA GLN A 77 2.50 -10.58 15.12
C GLN A 77 3.54 -9.59 14.58
N ARG A 78 4.76 -10.06 14.27
CA ARG A 78 5.80 -9.21 13.65
C ARG A 78 5.38 -8.76 12.26
N LEU A 79 4.88 -9.67 11.42
CA LEU A 79 4.37 -9.34 10.08
C LEU A 79 3.23 -8.32 10.15
N HIS A 80 2.30 -8.51 11.07
CA HIS A 80 1.19 -7.59 11.32
C HIS A 80 1.67 -6.18 11.68
N ARG A 81 2.63 -6.05 12.61
CA ARG A 81 3.22 -4.75 12.95
C ARG A 81 3.92 -4.09 11.76
N ARG A 82 4.69 -4.87 10.99
CA ARG A 82 5.34 -4.37 9.76
C ARG A 82 4.32 -3.88 8.76
N TYR A 83 3.23 -4.61 8.58
CA TYR A 83 2.14 -4.22 7.68
C TYR A 83 1.45 -2.94 8.14
N LEU A 84 1.14 -2.80 9.43
CA LEU A 84 0.58 -1.56 9.96
C LEU A 84 1.52 -0.36 9.79
N GLN A 85 2.83 -0.56 9.99
CA GLN A 85 3.83 0.48 9.74
C GLN A 85 3.82 0.91 8.27
N VAL A 86 3.82 -0.06 7.34
CA VAL A 86 3.72 0.21 5.90
C VAL A 86 2.47 1.02 5.58
N LEU A 87 1.31 0.68 6.14
CA LEU A 87 0.08 1.42 5.90
C LEU A 87 0.14 2.86 6.45
N LEU A 88 0.75 3.06 7.62
CA LEU A 88 0.96 4.38 8.19
C LEU A 88 1.89 5.22 7.31
N ASP A 89 3.03 4.65 6.91
CA ASP A 89 4.01 5.32 6.08
C ASP A 89 3.38 5.70 4.73
N LEU A 90 2.70 4.77 4.07
CA LEU A 90 1.99 5.03 2.82
C LEU A 90 0.90 6.11 2.99
N SER A 91 0.15 6.10 4.10
CA SER A 91 -0.87 7.13 4.36
C SER A 91 -0.27 8.54 4.50
N SER A 92 0.97 8.64 4.99
CA SER A 92 1.68 9.91 5.17
C SER A 92 2.25 10.45 3.86
N GLN A 93 2.55 9.56 2.91
CA GLN A 93 3.15 9.90 1.62
C GLN A 93 2.11 10.26 0.56
N ILE A 94 0.86 9.80 0.69
CA ILE A 94 -0.20 10.13 -0.27
C ILE A 94 -0.87 11.47 0.07
N VAL A 95 -0.42 12.54 -0.57
CA VAL A 95 -0.83 13.90 -0.22
C VAL A 95 -2.20 14.24 -0.82
N SER A 96 -2.98 15.06 -0.09
CA SER A 96 -4.18 15.68 -0.66
C SER A 96 -3.81 16.87 -1.53
N ILE A 97 -3.60 16.63 -2.83
CA ILE A 97 -3.08 17.65 -3.73
C ILE A 97 -4.21 18.43 -4.43
N PRO A 98 -4.16 19.79 -4.42
CA PRO A 98 -5.18 20.63 -5.04
C PRO A 98 -4.99 20.89 -6.55
N SER A 99 -3.82 20.58 -7.15
CA SER A 99 -3.52 20.87 -8.56
C SER A 99 -3.11 19.64 -9.39
N LYS A 100 -3.51 19.63 -10.67
CA LYS A 100 -3.32 18.51 -11.61
C LYS A 100 -1.86 18.13 -11.86
N SER A 101 -0.96 19.10 -11.94
CA SER A 101 0.47 18.85 -12.19
C SER A 101 1.15 18.16 -11.00
N MET A 102 0.89 18.64 -9.78
CA MET A 102 1.46 18.06 -8.57
C MET A 102 0.89 16.67 -8.27
N ALA A 103 -0.35 16.40 -8.66
CA ALA A 103 -1.00 15.10 -8.42
C ALA A 103 -0.30 13.95 -9.17
N TYR A 104 0.27 14.21 -10.35
CA TYR A 104 1.01 13.21 -11.11
C TYR A 104 2.36 12.90 -10.48
N ASP A 105 3.13 13.92 -10.10
CA ASP A 105 4.45 13.76 -9.47
C ASP A 105 4.32 13.04 -8.11
N ASP A 106 3.29 13.37 -7.33
CA ASP A 106 2.96 12.70 -6.07
C ASP A 106 2.58 11.23 -6.27
N LEU A 107 1.79 10.93 -7.31
CA LEU A 107 1.41 9.55 -7.63
C LEU A 107 2.63 8.70 -8.02
N ILE A 108 3.60 9.29 -8.74
CA ILE A 108 4.87 8.63 -9.06
C ILE A 108 5.71 8.41 -7.80
N GLY A 109 5.91 9.43 -6.97
CA GLY A 109 6.64 9.28 -5.72
C GLY A 109 6.00 8.22 -4.81
N PHE A 110 4.67 8.20 -4.75
CA PHE A 110 3.91 7.20 -4.01
C PHE A 110 4.11 5.77 -4.54
N LYS A 111 4.27 5.59 -5.86
CA LYS A 111 4.59 4.29 -6.47
C LYS A 111 5.97 3.77 -6.03
N ASP A 112 6.95 4.64 -5.87
CA ASP A 112 8.28 4.26 -5.38
C ASP A 112 8.23 3.84 -3.91
N HIS A 113 7.45 4.55 -3.08
CA HIS A 113 7.20 4.15 -1.69
C HIS A 113 6.46 2.80 -1.60
N LEU A 114 5.53 2.53 -2.51
CA LEU A 114 4.88 1.21 -2.61
C LEU A 114 5.87 0.09 -2.96
N LEU A 115 6.84 0.35 -3.84
CA LEU A 115 7.90 -0.62 -4.15
C LEU A 115 8.75 -0.93 -2.92
N GLN A 116 9.19 0.10 -2.20
CA GLN A 116 9.95 -0.07 -0.96
C GLN A 116 9.15 -0.84 0.10
N ALA A 117 7.84 -0.58 0.21
CA ALA A 117 6.95 -1.30 1.11
C ALA A 117 6.80 -2.78 0.74
N ILE A 118 6.71 -3.10 -0.55
CA ILE A 118 6.68 -4.49 -1.05
C ILE A 118 7.98 -5.19 -0.64
N ASP A 119 9.14 -4.59 -0.89
CA ASP A 119 10.44 -5.18 -0.56
C ASP A 119 10.62 -5.37 0.97
N TYR A 120 10.07 -4.45 1.76
CA TYR A 120 10.11 -4.52 3.22
C TYR A 120 9.26 -5.66 3.77
N ILE A 121 8.08 -5.89 3.19
CA ILE A 121 7.23 -7.03 3.57
C ILE A 121 7.80 -8.35 3.04
N ASP A 122 8.42 -8.33 1.87
CA ASP A 122 8.99 -9.55 1.29
C ASP A 122 10.28 -10.01 1.99
N ASP A 123 10.83 -9.21 2.91
CA ASP A 123 12.14 -9.40 3.55
C ASP A 123 13.29 -9.42 2.51
N THR A 124 13.11 -8.78 1.35
CA THR A 124 14.14 -8.64 0.29
C THR A 124 15.03 -7.41 0.47
N LEU A 125 14.66 -6.48 1.34
CA LEU A 125 15.56 -5.41 1.78
C LEU A 125 16.72 -6.04 2.58
N PRO A 126 18.00 -5.79 2.22
CA PRO A 126 19.09 -6.18 3.10
C PRO A 126 18.82 -5.53 4.44
N LYS A 127 18.92 -6.32 5.53
CA LYS A 127 19.04 -5.74 6.86
C LYS A 127 20.11 -4.66 6.73
N LYS A 128 19.77 -3.39 6.95
CA LYS A 128 20.79 -2.41 7.28
C LYS A 128 21.45 -2.97 8.53
N GLU A 129 22.58 -3.65 8.35
CA GLU A 129 23.60 -3.78 9.36
C GLU A 129 23.96 -2.33 9.70
N ASN A 130 23.31 -1.82 10.74
CA ASN A 130 23.86 -0.69 11.46
C ASN A 130 25.07 -1.26 12.20
N ASP A 131 26.24 -0.97 11.66
CA ASP A 131 27.53 -0.94 12.37
C ASP A 131 27.43 -0.08 13.64
#